data_AF-A0A5J4F7S4-F1
#
_entry.id   AF-A0A5J4F7S4-F1
#
_cell.length_a   1.000
_cell.length_b   1.000
_cell.length_c   1.000
_cell.angle_alpha   90.00
_cell.angle_beta   90.00
_cell.angle_gamma   90.00
#
_symmetry.space_group_name_H-M   'P 1'
#
loop_
_entity.id
_entity.type
_entity.pdbx_description
1 polymer ?
#
loop_
_entity_poly.entity_id
_entity_poly.type
_entity_poly.pdbx_seq_one_letter_code
_entity_poly.pdbx_strand_id
1 'polypeptide(L)'
;MTRSTETATPTLYEEDFYLWLKTTAEQLKKGQFAEVDLDNLIEEIESMGRSERHASKSLLTRLLEHLLKLTYWQSERDCHGNYGHGEINNFRAEIPDLLEDSPSLKPYLREIFEPSYHTALEN
;
A
#
# COMPACT_ATOMS: atom_id res chain seq x y z
N MET A 1 -35.55 32.78 -2.74
CA MET A 1 -34.33 32.86 -1.92
C MET A 1 -33.27 32.03 -2.63
N THR A 2 -32.31 32.69 -3.27
CA THR A 2 -31.20 32.05 -4.01
C THR A 2 -30.25 31.39 -3.02
N ARG A 3 -30.10 30.07 -3.13
CA ARG A 3 -29.08 29.29 -2.41
C ARG A 3 -27.76 29.51 -3.14
N SER A 4 -26.94 30.44 -2.65
CA SER A 4 -25.58 30.60 -3.14
C SER A 4 -24.80 29.34 -2.80
N THR A 5 -24.42 28.59 -3.82
CA THR A 5 -23.36 27.59 -3.73
C THR A 5 -22.04 28.36 -3.60
N GLU A 6 -21.48 28.44 -2.39
CA GLU A 6 -20.06 28.77 -2.21
C GLU A 6 -19.26 27.69 -2.93
N THR A 7 -18.82 28.00 -4.14
CA THR A 7 -17.79 27.24 -4.83
C THR A 7 -16.51 27.43 -4.03
N ALA A 8 -16.12 26.42 -3.26
CA ALA A 8 -14.80 26.37 -2.63
C ALA A 8 -13.75 26.57 -3.73
N THR A 9 -12.89 27.57 -3.56
CA THR A 9 -11.75 27.81 -4.44
C THR A 9 -10.88 26.56 -4.42
N PRO A 10 -10.42 26.02 -5.58
CA PRO A 10 -9.57 24.85 -5.58
C PRO A 10 -8.34 25.10 -4.72
N THR A 11 -7.99 24.13 -3.87
CA THR A 11 -6.78 24.24 -3.05
C THR A 11 -5.56 23.91 -3.90
N LEU A 12 -4.37 24.39 -3.50
CA LEU A 12 -3.12 24.03 -4.19
C LEU A 12 -2.93 22.51 -4.28
N TYR A 13 -3.47 21.77 -3.30
CA TYR A 13 -3.52 20.31 -3.29
C TYR A 13 -4.25 19.73 -4.52
N GLU A 14 -5.37 20.32 -4.92
CA GLU A 14 -6.19 19.87 -6.05
C GLU A 14 -5.62 20.33 -7.40
N GLU A 15 -5.01 21.52 -7.45
CA GLU A 15 -4.48 22.11 -8.69
C GLU A 15 -3.11 21.57 -9.08
N ASP A 16 -2.18 21.48 -8.13
CA ASP A 16 -0.82 20.98 -8.34
C ASP A 16 -0.32 20.29 -7.07
N PHE A 17 -0.64 19.00 -6.98
CA PHE A 17 -0.26 18.15 -5.86
C PHE A 17 1.26 18.15 -5.59
N TYR A 18 2.09 18.18 -6.63
CA TYR A 18 3.54 18.14 -6.44
C TYR A 18 4.06 19.47 -5.87
N LEU A 19 3.53 20.59 -6.35
CA LEU A 19 3.84 21.90 -5.80
C LEU A 19 3.31 22.05 -4.36
N TRP A 20 2.11 21.54 -4.07
CA TRP A 20 1.57 21.48 -2.71
C TRP A 20 2.51 20.70 -1.79
N LEU A 21 2.93 19.50 -2.17
CA LEU A 21 3.83 18.66 -1.37
C LEU A 21 5.16 19.38 -1.07
N LYS A 22 5.74 20.05 -2.08
CA LYS A 22 6.97 20.85 -1.91
C LYS A 22 6.75 22.02 -0.95
N THR A 23 5.65 22.74 -1.12
CA THR A 23 5.29 23.91 -0.31
C THR A 23 5.07 23.52 1.15
N THR A 24 4.25 22.49 1.39
CA THR A 24 3.98 21.94 2.73
C THR A 24 5.28 21.48 3.41
N ALA A 25 6.17 20.79 2.67
CA ALA A 25 7.46 20.36 3.22
C ALA A 25 8.37 21.56 3.58
N GLU A 26 8.36 22.63 2.79
CA GLU A 26 9.11 23.85 3.11
C GLU A 26 8.54 24.59 4.32
N GLN A 27 7.22 24.72 4.42
CA GLN A 27 6.55 25.35 5.56
C GLN A 27 6.87 24.61 6.86
N LEU A 28 6.82 23.26 6.84
CA LEU A 28 7.21 22.44 7.99
C LEU A 28 8.67 22.65 8.38
N LYS A 29 9.60 22.71 7.41
CA LYS A 29 11.03 22.98 7.67
C LYS A 29 11.28 24.38 8.25
N LYS A 30 10.49 25.37 7.84
CA LYS A 30 10.59 26.76 8.30
C LYS A 30 9.81 27.00 9.61
N GLY A 31 9.08 26.00 10.11
CA GLY A 31 8.24 26.12 11.32
C GLY A 31 6.98 26.96 11.11
N GLN A 32 6.55 27.17 9.86
CA GLN A 32 5.37 27.96 9.49
C GLN A 32 4.07 27.14 9.62
N PHE A 33 3.83 26.56 10.79
CA PHE A 33 2.70 25.63 11.00
C PHE A 33 1.32 26.25 10.76
N ALA A 34 1.19 27.58 10.90
CA ALA A 34 -0.07 28.29 10.64
C ALA A 34 -0.45 28.37 9.15
N GLU A 35 0.52 28.17 8.26
CA GLU A 35 0.31 28.20 6.80
C GLU A 35 0.14 26.80 6.20
N VAL A 36 0.37 25.75 7.01
CA VAL A 36 0.23 24.36 6.59
C VAL A 36 -1.23 24.01 6.46
N ASP A 37 -1.58 23.46 5.31
CA ASP A 37 -2.87 22.82 5.07
C ASP A 37 -2.93 21.48 5.82
N LEU A 38 -3.29 21.56 7.11
CA LEU A 38 -3.25 20.42 8.02
C LEU A 38 -4.24 19.32 7.65
N ASP A 39 -5.42 19.68 7.13
CA ASP A 39 -6.46 18.70 6.80
C ASP A 39 -5.98 17.78 5.67
N ASN A 40 -5.50 18.37 4.57
CA ASN A 40 -4.94 17.60 3.45
C ASN A 40 -3.66 16.85 3.83
N LEU A 41 -2.82 17.41 4.72
CA LEU A 41 -1.61 16.72 5.19
C LEU A 41 -1.94 15.49 6.03
N ILE A 42 -2.92 15.58 6.93
CA ILE A 42 -3.35 14.44 7.76
C ILE A 42 -3.93 13.35 6.86
N GLU A 43 -4.82 13.73 5.94
CA GLU A 43 -5.41 12.78 5.00
C GLU A 43 -4.33 12.01 4.21
N GLU A 44 -3.31 12.72 3.72
CA GLU A 44 -2.23 12.10 2.96
C GLU A 44 -1.35 11.17 3.80
N ILE A 45 -1.04 11.54 5.05
CA ILE A 45 -0.29 10.65 5.95
C ILE A 45 -1.08 9.37 6.25
N GLU A 46 -2.39 9.49 6.49
CA GLU A 46 -3.24 8.32 6.69
C GLU A 46 -3.41 7.49 5.41
N SER A 47 -3.49 8.13 4.24
CA SER A 47 -3.60 7.47 2.94
C SER A 47 -2.36 6.64 2.63
N MET A 48 -1.17 7.17 2.94
CA MET A 48 0.10 6.46 2.82
C MET A 48 0.12 5.20 3.69
N GLY A 49 -0.25 5.31 4.98
CA GLY A 49 -0.29 4.17 5.89
C GLY A 49 -1.30 3.09 5.47
N ARG A 50 -2.46 3.48 4.93
CA ARG A 50 -3.43 2.53 4.34
C ARG A 50 -2.83 1.83 3.12
N SER A 51 -2.15 2.57 2.25
CA SER A 51 -1.54 2.05 1.03
C SER A 51 -0.44 1.02 1.32
N GLU A 52 0.44 1.29 2.29
CA GLU A 52 1.44 0.30 2.75
C GLU A 52 0.78 -0.98 3.27
N ARG A 53 -0.27 -0.85 4.10
CA ARG A 53 -1.01 -2.02 4.60
C ARG A 53 -1.60 -2.83 3.45
N HIS A 54 -2.23 -2.18 2.48
CA HIS A 54 -2.81 -2.86 1.32
C HIS A 54 -1.75 -3.55 0.45
N ALA A 55 -0.61 -2.89 0.20
CA ALA A 55 0.51 -3.48 -0.53
C ALA A 55 1.05 -4.73 0.19
N SER A 56 1.24 -4.66 1.50
CA SER A 56 1.70 -5.78 2.33
C SER A 56 0.74 -6.99 2.28
N LYS A 57 -0.57 -6.73 2.32
CA LYS A 57 -1.61 -7.76 2.17
C LYS A 57 -1.56 -8.41 0.79
N SER A 58 -1.49 -7.60 -0.27
CA SER A 58 -1.43 -8.08 -1.65
C SER A 58 -0.21 -8.97 -1.88
N LEU A 59 0.95 -8.55 -1.39
CA LEU A 59 2.19 -9.32 -1.45
C LEU A 59 2.06 -10.68 -0.75
N LEU A 60 1.50 -10.69 0.47
CA LEU A 60 1.27 -11.93 1.22
C LEU A 60 0.31 -12.88 0.47
N THR A 61 -0.84 -12.37 0.01
CA THR A 61 -1.83 -13.18 -0.71
C THR A 61 -1.23 -13.80 -1.97
N ARG A 62 -0.52 -13.01 -2.79
CA ARG A 62 0.16 -13.53 -3.99
C ARG A 62 1.18 -14.62 -3.65
N LEU A 63 2.03 -14.40 -2.64
CA LEU A 63 2.97 -15.43 -2.21
C LEU A 63 2.26 -16.73 -1.83
N LEU A 64 1.16 -16.65 -1.09
CA LEU A 64 0.36 -17.82 -0.71
C LEU A 64 -0.24 -18.52 -1.93
N GLU A 65 -0.80 -17.78 -2.90
CA GLU A 65 -1.34 -18.34 -4.15
C GLU A 65 -0.28 -19.14 -4.90
N HIS A 66 0.91 -18.58 -5.09
CA HIS A 66 1.99 -19.27 -5.81
C HIS A 66 2.46 -20.52 -5.06
N LEU A 67 2.55 -20.47 -3.72
CA LEU A 67 2.91 -21.64 -2.91
C LEU A 67 1.83 -22.74 -2.97
N LEU A 68 0.56 -22.37 -2.98
CA LEU A 68 -0.57 -23.31 -3.09
C LEU A 68 -0.61 -23.94 -4.48
N LYS A 69 -0.47 -23.15 -5.55
CA LYS A 69 -0.39 -23.63 -6.93
C LYS A 69 0.77 -24.61 -7.09
N LEU A 70 1.94 -24.30 -6.53
CA LEU A 70 3.04 -25.27 -6.51
C LEU A 70 2.61 -26.55 -5.80
N THR A 71 2.05 -26.47 -4.60
CA THR A 71 1.73 -27.65 -3.76
C THR A 71 0.70 -28.59 -4.41
N TYR A 72 -0.40 -28.05 -4.94
CA TYR A 72 -1.55 -28.84 -5.38
C TYR A 72 -1.61 -29.11 -6.89
N TRP A 73 -0.95 -28.29 -7.73
CA TRP A 73 -1.08 -28.39 -9.18
C TRP A 73 0.00 -29.26 -9.81
N GLN A 74 0.04 -30.54 -9.42
CA GLN A 74 1.07 -31.49 -9.86
C GLN A 74 1.04 -31.78 -11.37
N SER A 75 -0.12 -31.69 -12.02
CA SER A 75 -0.29 -31.99 -13.46
C SER A 75 0.31 -30.94 -14.41
N GLU A 76 0.50 -29.69 -13.96
CA GLU A 76 1.08 -28.59 -14.75
C GLU A 76 2.60 -28.43 -14.51
N ARG A 77 3.16 -29.10 -13.49
CA ARG A 77 4.58 -28.99 -13.13
C ARG A 77 5.52 -29.46 -14.24
N ASP A 78 5.09 -30.44 -15.04
CA ASP A 78 5.92 -31.03 -16.09
C ASP A 78 6.02 -30.15 -17.36
N CYS A 79 5.08 -29.24 -17.58
CA CYS A 79 5.15 -28.25 -18.68
C CYS A 79 5.64 -26.87 -18.22
N HIS A 80 5.29 -26.42 -17.01
CA HIS A 80 5.48 -25.03 -16.55
C HIS A 80 6.41 -24.90 -15.32
N GLY A 81 7.17 -25.93 -14.96
CA GLY A 81 7.93 -26.06 -13.71
C GLY A 81 8.89 -24.91 -13.32
N ASN A 82 9.25 -24.03 -14.25
CA ASN A 82 10.10 -22.87 -13.97
C ASN A 82 9.36 -21.54 -13.78
N TYR A 83 8.07 -21.44 -14.11
CA TYR A 83 7.39 -20.13 -14.24
C TYR A 83 7.08 -19.46 -12.89
N GLY A 84 6.89 -20.23 -11.80
CA GLY A 84 6.53 -19.67 -10.48
C GLY A 84 7.69 -19.45 -9.50
N HIS A 85 8.85 -20.06 -9.73
CA HIS A 85 9.96 -20.03 -8.76
C HIS A 85 10.61 -18.64 -8.64
N GLY A 86 10.69 -17.89 -9.75
CA GLY A 86 11.21 -16.52 -9.75
C GLY A 86 10.33 -15.56 -8.93
N GLU A 87 9.02 -15.58 -9.15
CA GLU A 87 8.09 -14.72 -8.41
C GLU A 87 8.03 -15.07 -6.92
N ILE A 88 8.06 -16.36 -6.56
CA ILE A 88 8.11 -16.78 -5.16
C ILE A 88 9.37 -16.28 -4.46
N ASN A 89 10.53 -16.37 -5.13
CA ASN A 89 11.79 -15.88 -4.56
C ASN A 89 11.76 -14.36 -4.37
N ASN A 90 11.19 -13.62 -5.34
CA ASN A 90 11.03 -12.17 -5.23
C ASN A 90 10.13 -11.80 -4.05
N PHE A 91 8.92 -12.38 -3.94
CA PHE A 91 8.01 -12.05 -2.84
C PHE A 91 8.57 -12.44 -1.46
N ARG A 92 9.35 -13.53 -1.40
CA ARG A 92 10.04 -13.94 -0.16
C ARG A 92 11.17 -13.00 0.24
N ALA A 93 11.77 -12.29 -0.69
CA ALA A 93 12.75 -11.25 -0.40
C ALA A 93 12.07 -9.91 -0.04
N GLU A 94 10.99 -9.55 -0.75
CA GLU A 94 10.27 -8.29 -0.54
C GLU A 94 9.58 -8.19 0.84
N ILE A 95 9.06 -9.30 1.39
CA ILE A 95 8.39 -9.26 2.71
C ILE A 95 9.38 -8.88 3.84
N PRO A 96 10.57 -9.51 3.98
CA PRO A 96 11.59 -9.08 4.91
C PRO A 96 11.98 -7.61 4.77
N ASP A 97 12.23 -7.14 3.53
CA ASP A 97 12.63 -5.76 3.26
C ASP A 97 11.55 -4.77 3.71
N LEU A 98 10.29 -5.04 3.37
CA LEU A 98 9.14 -4.26 3.84
C LEU A 98 9.05 -4.21 5.38
N LEU A 99 9.37 -5.32 6.05
CA LEU A 99 9.32 -5.42 7.51
C LEU A 99 10.56 -4.83 8.21
N GLU A 100 11.63 -4.56 7.46
CA GLU A 100 12.80 -3.80 7.91
C GLU A 100 12.46 -2.31 7.92
N ASP A 101 11.88 -1.80 6.84
CA ASP A 101 11.44 -0.40 6.72
C ASP A 101 10.26 -0.09 7.66
N SER A 102 9.31 -1.04 7.80
CA SER A 102 8.08 -0.87 8.57
C SER A 102 7.83 -2.02 9.56
N PRO A 103 8.60 -2.12 10.67
CA PRO A 103 8.47 -3.22 11.64
C PRO A 103 7.10 -3.34 12.31
N SER A 104 6.34 -2.24 12.36
CA SER A 104 4.97 -2.17 12.88
C SER A 104 3.95 -2.94 12.04
N LEU A 105 4.29 -3.33 10.80
CA LEU A 105 3.44 -4.18 9.94
C LEU A 105 3.47 -5.66 10.35
N LYS A 106 4.45 -6.12 11.14
CA LYS A 106 4.55 -7.52 11.60
C LYS A 106 3.27 -8.05 12.28
N PRO A 107 2.70 -7.38 13.30
CA PRO A 107 1.45 -7.83 13.91
C PRO A 107 0.29 -7.85 12.92
N TYR A 108 0.21 -6.87 12.01
CA TYR A 108 -0.83 -6.81 10.98
C TYR A 108 -0.74 -8.02 10.03
N LEU A 109 0.44 -8.35 9.50
CA LEU A 109 0.62 -9.52 8.63
C LEU A 109 0.23 -10.84 9.30
N ARG A 110 0.45 -10.97 10.62
CA ARG A 110 0.01 -12.14 11.39
C ARG A 110 -1.51 -12.21 11.49
N GLU A 111 -2.16 -11.07 11.71
CA GLU A 111 -3.63 -10.96 11.80
C GLU A 111 -4.29 -11.35 10.47
N ILE A 112 -3.77 -10.84 9.35
CA ILE A 112 -4.36 -11.08 8.03
C ILE A 112 -3.91 -12.39 7.36
N PHE A 113 -3.05 -13.18 8.00
CA PHE A 113 -2.51 -14.40 7.41
C PHE A 113 -3.59 -15.40 7.00
N GLU A 114 -4.51 -15.73 7.92
CA GLU A 114 -5.59 -16.69 7.65
C GLU A 114 -6.58 -16.16 6.59
N PRO A 115 -7.05 -14.90 6.67
CA PRO A 115 -7.89 -14.33 5.61
C PRO A 115 -7.21 -14.33 4.24
N SER A 116 -5.92 -13.96 4.18
CA SER A 116 -5.14 -13.97 2.94
C SER A 116 -4.93 -15.39 2.40
N TYR A 117 -4.79 -16.38 3.27
CA TYR A 117 -4.70 -17.79 2.87
C TYR A 117 -6.02 -18.28 2.25
N HIS A 118 -7.16 -17.94 2.83
CA HIS A 118 -8.46 -18.27 2.26
C HIS A 118 -8.68 -17.61 0.90
N THR A 119 -8.38 -16.31 0.77
CA THR A 119 -8.43 -15.63 -0.54
C THR A 119 -7.53 -16.32 -1.55
N ALA A 120 -6.31 -16.70 -1.17
CA ALA A 120 -5.36 -17.37 -2.05
C ALA A 120 -5.80 -18.78 -2.48
N LEU A 121 -6.67 -19.44 -1.71
CA LEU A 121 -7.23 -20.75 -2.03
C LEU A 121 -8.41 -20.66 -3.00
N GLU A 122 -9.16 -19.56 -2.94
CA GLU A 122 -10.30 -19.29 -3.83
C GLU A 122 -9.85 -18.83 -5.24
N ASN A 123 -8.61 -18.33 -5.37
CA ASN A 123 -8.00 -17.83 -6.60
C ASN A 123 -7.28 -18.90 -7.43
#